data_AF-A0A6J8AGN4-F1
#
_entry.id   AF-A0A6J8AGN4-F1
#
_cell.length_a   1.000
_cell.length_b   1.000
_cell.length_c   1.000
_cell.angle_alpha   90.00
_cell.angle_beta   90.00
_cell.angle_gamma   90.00
#
_symmetry.space_group_name_H-M   'P 1'
#
loop_
_entity.id
_entity.type
_entity.pdbx_description
1 polymer ?
#
loop_
_entity_poly.entity_id
_entity_poly.type
_entity_poly.pdbx_seq_one_letter_code
_entity_poly.pdbx_strand_id
1 'polypeptide(L)'
;MVQKNQKLEVILSVEVREEVLMNKVEEQARLIDSSREKSKSQQEDLELKDQQYATKVQKLEEEYKTKTFSKLVETTGNLAPDNVYRSKIIQKIDEDKTAVKIEEKQSSVSTVKSTPKTTLDERPISRYRNEGPIAPKLATFDGKSEWKPYYLQFIHIANKYNWDTQQKLDKLIECLREKL
;
A
#
# COMPACT_ATOMS: atom_id res chain seq x y z
N MET A 1 22.21 -18.77 -73.49
CA MET A 1 23.08 -18.47 -72.32
C MET A 1 22.55 -17.29 -71.49
N VAL A 2 22.03 -16.22 -72.09
CA VAL A 2 21.59 -14.99 -71.39
C VAL A 2 20.57 -15.20 -70.27
N GLN A 3 19.53 -16.02 -70.46
CA GLN A 3 18.49 -16.26 -69.44
C GLN A 3 18.99 -16.95 -68.16
N LYS A 4 20.06 -17.77 -68.24
CA LYS A 4 20.63 -18.44 -67.06
C LYS A 4 21.35 -17.44 -66.14
N ASN A 5 21.98 -16.42 -66.71
CA ASN A 5 22.70 -15.40 -65.94
C ASN A 5 21.72 -14.46 -65.21
N GLN A 6 20.63 -14.04 -65.86
CA GLN A 6 19.58 -13.25 -65.20
C GLN A 6 18.95 -13.98 -64.00
N LYS A 7 18.73 -15.30 -64.11
CA LYS A 7 18.17 -16.09 -63.00
C LYS A 7 19.12 -16.15 -61.80
N LEU A 8 20.42 -16.24 -62.03
CA LEU A 8 21.43 -16.27 -60.97
C LEU A 8 21.56 -14.93 -60.24
N GLU A 9 21.49 -13.81 -60.95
CA GLU A 9 21.51 -12.46 -60.35
C GLU A 9 20.32 -12.22 -59.40
N VAL A 10 19.13 -12.68 -59.79
CA VAL A 10 17.93 -12.56 -58.95
C VAL A 10 18.07 -13.39 -57.67
N ILE A 11 18.60 -14.61 -57.76
CA ILE A 11 18.80 -15.48 -56.59
C ILE A 11 19.80 -14.87 -55.61
N LEU A 12 20.96 -14.40 -56.10
CA LEU A 12 21.96 -13.73 -55.28
C LEU A 12 21.42 -12.45 -54.63
N SER A 13 20.58 -11.69 -55.34
CA SER A 13 19.94 -10.50 -54.77
C SER A 13 18.93 -10.83 -53.66
N VAL A 14 18.29 -12.00 -53.72
CA VAL A 14 17.37 -12.46 -52.66
C VAL A 14 18.16 -12.93 -51.45
N GLU A 15 19.23 -13.71 -51.64
CA GLU A 15 20.10 -14.18 -50.54
C GLU A 15 20.72 -13.01 -49.76
N VAL A 16 21.23 -12.00 -50.45
CA VAL A 16 21.78 -10.78 -49.80
C VAL A 16 20.70 -10.05 -48.99
N ARG A 17 19.46 -10.01 -49.49
CA ARG A 17 18.35 -9.37 -48.78
C ARG A 17 17.94 -10.16 -47.54
N GLU A 18 17.98 -11.49 -47.60
CA GLU A 18 17.71 -12.36 -46.46
C GLU A 18 18.77 -12.22 -45.37
N GLU A 19 20.06 -12.17 -45.72
CA GLU A 19 21.14 -11.92 -44.75
C GLU A 19 20.98 -10.57 -44.04
N VAL A 20 20.62 -9.51 -44.77
CA VAL A 20 20.36 -8.19 -44.17
C VAL A 20 19.19 -8.23 -43.18
N LEU A 21 18.13 -8.96 -43.51
CA LEU A 21 16.99 -9.13 -42.61
C LEU A 21 17.36 -9.96 -41.37
N MET A 22 18.12 -11.04 -41.54
CA MET A 22 18.57 -11.89 -40.44
C MET A 22 19.47 -11.12 -39.47
N ASN A 23 20.43 -10.35 -39.98
CA ASN A 23 21.28 -9.50 -39.15
C ASN A 23 20.46 -8.48 -38.35
N LYS A 24 19.43 -7.90 -38.97
CA LYS A 24 18.53 -6.95 -38.30
C LYS A 24 17.68 -7.61 -37.20
N VAL A 25 17.22 -8.84 -37.43
CA VAL A 25 16.49 -9.62 -36.42
C VAL A 25 17.41 -9.97 -35.26
N GLU A 26 18.65 -10.37 -35.53
CA GLU A 26 19.63 -10.69 -34.50
C GLU A 26 20.00 -9.46 -33.65
N GLU A 27 20.18 -8.30 -34.29
CA GLU A 27 20.42 -7.03 -33.59
C GLU A 27 19.23 -6.67 -32.68
N GLN A 28 17.99 -6.84 -33.16
CA GLN A 28 16.80 -6.64 -32.33
C GLN A 28 16.72 -7.62 -31.15
N ALA A 29 17.07 -8.89 -31.36
CA ALA A 29 17.11 -9.88 -30.27
C ALA A 29 18.12 -9.47 -29.18
N ARG A 30 19.33 -9.03 -29.56
CA ARG A 30 20.34 -8.54 -28.61
C ARG A 30 19.87 -7.32 -27.82
N LEU A 31 19.15 -6.40 -28.46
CA LEU A 31 18.57 -5.23 -27.78
C LEU A 31 17.49 -5.63 -26.77
N ILE A 32 16.63 -6.58 -27.12
CA ILE A 32 15.60 -7.12 -26.22
C ILE A 32 16.24 -7.78 -25.00
N ASP A 33 17.26 -8.61 -25.21
CA ASP A 33 17.97 -9.29 -24.11
C ASP A 33 18.69 -8.30 -23.20
N SER A 34 19.36 -7.29 -23.78
CA SER A 34 19.98 -6.22 -23.00
C SER A 34 18.96 -5.44 -22.17
N SER A 35 17.79 -5.13 -22.75
CA SER A 35 16.70 -4.45 -22.03
C SER A 35 16.15 -5.33 -20.90
N ARG A 36 15.97 -6.63 -21.16
CA ARG A 36 15.47 -7.58 -20.17
C ARG A 36 16.43 -7.69 -18.99
N GLU A 37 17.74 -7.72 -19.25
CA GLU A 37 18.74 -7.84 -18.19
C GLU A 37 18.80 -6.58 -17.32
N LYS A 38 18.66 -5.38 -17.92
CA LYS A 38 18.53 -4.13 -17.17
C LYS A 38 17.30 -4.12 -16.26
N SER A 39 16.15 -4.60 -16.76
CA SER A 39 14.94 -4.70 -15.95
C SER A 39 15.07 -5.69 -14.81
N LYS A 40 15.74 -6.84 -15.01
CA LYS A 40 16.02 -7.79 -13.93
C LYS A 40 16.91 -7.19 -12.84
N SER A 41 18.01 -6.55 -13.22
CA SER A 41 18.92 -5.90 -12.27
C SER A 41 18.19 -4.84 -11.43
N GLN A 42 17.31 -4.03 -12.05
CA GLN A 42 16.49 -3.07 -11.31
C GLN A 42 15.51 -3.75 -10.34
N GLN A 43 14.96 -4.90 -10.72
CA GLN A 43 14.04 -5.65 -9.87
C GLN A 43 14.75 -6.29 -8.68
N GLU A 44 15.96 -6.83 -8.88
CA GLU A 44 16.80 -7.38 -7.80
C GLU A 44 17.19 -6.30 -6.78
N ASP A 45 17.55 -5.10 -7.24
CA ASP A 45 17.87 -3.96 -6.36
C ASP A 45 16.66 -3.54 -5.51
N LEU A 46 15.46 -3.56 -6.08
CA LEU A 46 14.21 -3.28 -5.35
C LEU A 46 13.93 -4.36 -4.30
N GLU A 47 14.08 -5.63 -4.67
CA GLU A 47 13.84 -6.76 -3.76
C GLU A 47 14.82 -6.74 -2.57
N LEU A 48 16.09 -6.44 -2.81
CA LEU A 48 17.08 -6.27 -1.74
C LEU A 48 16.68 -5.15 -0.78
N LYS A 49 16.16 -4.04 -1.31
CA LYS A 49 15.72 -2.90 -0.50
C LYS A 49 14.50 -3.24 0.36
N ASP A 50 13.55 -4.00 -0.19
CA ASP A 50 12.38 -4.48 0.56
C ASP A 50 12.78 -5.44 1.69
N GLN A 51 13.73 -6.35 1.45
CA GLN A 51 14.28 -7.22 2.49
C GLN A 51 14.98 -6.43 3.62
N GLN A 52 15.71 -5.36 3.28
CA GLN A 52 16.32 -4.48 4.27
C GLN A 52 15.26 -3.76 5.11
N TYR A 53 14.19 -3.26 4.49
CA TYR A 53 13.09 -2.63 5.22
C TYR A 53 12.39 -3.61 6.15
N ALA A 54 12.10 -4.83 5.69
CA ALA A 54 11.49 -5.88 6.52
C ALA A 54 12.36 -6.19 7.75
N THR A 55 13.67 -6.35 7.55
CA THR A 55 14.62 -6.60 8.65
C THR A 55 14.67 -5.43 9.64
N LYS A 56 14.63 -4.19 9.15
CA LYS A 56 14.63 -2.99 10.00
C LYS A 56 13.35 -2.89 10.84
N VAL A 57 12.20 -3.22 10.26
CA VAL A 57 10.91 -3.25 10.97
C VAL A 57 10.94 -4.29 12.09
N GLN A 58 11.42 -5.52 11.80
CA GLN A 58 11.55 -6.56 12.83
C GLN A 58 12.42 -6.13 14.00
N LYS A 59 13.60 -5.54 13.73
CA LYS A 59 14.49 -5.02 14.78
C LYS A 59 13.83 -3.95 15.64
N LEU A 60 13.09 -3.03 15.01
CA LEU A 60 12.35 -1.99 15.74
C LEU A 60 11.27 -2.61 16.61
N GLU A 61 10.52 -3.59 16.12
CA GLU A 61 9.49 -4.27 16.93
C GLU A 61 10.08 -4.96 18.16
N GLU A 62 11.23 -5.63 18.02
CA GLU A 62 11.95 -6.23 19.14
C GLU A 62 12.43 -5.18 20.15
N GLU A 63 12.97 -4.05 19.66
CA GLU A 63 13.37 -2.92 20.50
C GLU A 63 12.17 -2.33 21.27
N TYR A 64 11.03 -2.17 20.62
CA TYR A 64 9.79 -1.70 21.28
C TYR A 64 9.30 -2.70 22.33
N LYS A 65 9.33 -4.01 22.04
CA LYS A 65 8.95 -5.06 23.00
C LYS A 65 9.86 -5.08 24.22
N THR A 66 11.17 -4.94 24.03
CA THR A 66 12.13 -4.94 25.14
C THR A 66 12.04 -3.68 25.99
N LYS A 67 11.90 -2.50 25.37
CA LYS A 67 11.70 -1.23 26.09
C LYS A 67 10.40 -1.20 26.89
N THR A 68 9.31 -1.69 26.32
CA THR A 68 8.01 -1.75 27.03
C THR A 68 8.08 -2.75 28.19
N PHE A 69 8.73 -3.90 28.01
CA PHE A 69 8.94 -4.87 29.07
C PHE A 69 9.80 -4.30 30.22
N SER A 70 10.92 -3.64 29.93
CA SER A 70 11.77 -3.01 30.96
C SER A 70 10.98 -1.97 31.77
N LYS A 71 10.21 -1.11 31.09
CA LYS A 71 9.36 -0.11 31.74
C LYS A 71 8.28 -0.74 32.63
N LEU A 72 7.72 -1.89 32.22
CA LEU A 72 6.75 -2.62 33.03
C LEU A 72 7.40 -3.25 34.28
N VAL A 73 8.61 -3.80 34.15
CA VAL A 73 9.37 -4.37 35.28
C VAL A 73 9.76 -3.28 36.28
N GLU A 74 10.22 -2.12 35.83
CA GLU A 74 10.56 -0.98 36.70
C GLU A 74 9.35 -0.43 37.47
N THR A 75 8.18 -0.38 36.82
CA THR A 75 6.94 0.13 37.44
C THR A 75 6.28 -0.87 38.40
N THR A 76 6.42 -2.17 38.15
CA THR A 76 5.82 -3.23 39.00
C THR A 76 6.77 -3.77 40.07
N GLY A 77 8.10 -3.64 39.88
CA GLY A 77 9.10 -4.06 40.86
C GLY A 77 9.10 -3.26 42.16
N ASN A 78 8.46 -2.08 42.19
CA ASN A 78 8.30 -1.27 43.39
C ASN A 78 6.91 -1.42 44.07
N LEU A 79 6.02 -2.26 43.53
CA LEU A 79 4.65 -2.46 44.04
C LEU A 79 4.21 -3.92 43.91
N ALA A 80 4.86 -4.86 44.61
CA ALA A 80 4.20 -6.02 45.24
C ALA A 80 5.20 -6.99 45.89
N PRO A 81 5.05 -7.29 47.19
CA PRO A 81 5.43 -8.60 47.72
C PRO A 81 4.45 -9.65 47.18
N ASP A 82 4.94 -10.88 47.02
CA ASP A 82 4.23 -12.10 46.62
C ASP A 82 4.10 -12.42 45.12
N ASN A 83 4.96 -13.38 44.75
CA ASN A 83 5.15 -14.14 43.51
C ASN A 83 3.89 -14.81 42.91
N VAL A 84 2.70 -14.64 43.50
CA VAL A 84 1.46 -15.36 43.13
C VAL A 84 0.70 -14.65 42.00
N TYR A 85 0.77 -13.31 41.90
CA TYR A 85 0.05 -12.57 40.86
C TYR A 85 0.75 -12.59 39.48
N ARG A 86 2.05 -12.84 39.45
CA ARG A 86 2.85 -12.83 38.20
C ARG A 86 2.48 -13.99 37.27
N SER A 87 2.19 -15.16 37.83
CA SER A 87 1.81 -16.36 37.04
C SER A 87 0.45 -16.21 36.35
N LYS A 88 -0.51 -15.50 36.94
CA LYS A 88 -1.85 -15.28 36.35
C LYS A 88 -1.85 -14.28 35.19
N ILE A 89 -0.90 -13.33 35.17
CA ILE A 89 -0.77 -12.36 34.08
C ILE A 89 -0.10 -13.01 32.86
N ILE A 90 0.90 -13.87 33.07
CA ILE A 90 1.57 -14.61 31.99
C ILE A 90 0.59 -15.58 31.31
N GLN A 91 -0.26 -16.27 32.08
CA GLN A 91 -1.25 -17.21 31.54
C GLN A 91 -2.31 -16.54 30.64
N LYS A 92 -2.71 -15.29 30.94
CA LYS A 92 -3.68 -14.54 30.13
C LYS A 92 -3.14 -14.08 28.78
N ILE A 93 -1.83 -13.91 28.63
CA ILE A 93 -1.21 -13.45 27.37
C ILE A 93 -1.17 -14.58 26.33
N ASP A 94 -1.14 -15.84 26.76
CA ASP A 94 -1.15 -17.00 25.85
C ASP A 94 -2.57 -17.36 25.34
N GLU A 95 -3.62 -17.02 26.11
CA GLU A 95 -5.01 -17.26 25.71
C GLU A 95 -5.46 -16.32 24.56
N ASP A 96 -5.07 -15.04 24.60
CA ASP A 96 -5.45 -14.05 23.58
C ASP A 96 -4.78 -14.29 22.20
N LYS A 97 -3.70 -15.09 22.13
CA LYS A 97 -3.06 -15.49 20.87
C LYS A 97 -3.84 -16.55 20.09
N THR A 98 -4.79 -17.25 20.72
CA THR A 98 -5.54 -18.33 20.09
C THR A 98 -6.90 -17.90 19.52
N ALA A 99 -7.33 -16.66 19.79
CA ALA A 99 -8.64 -16.15 19.38
C ALA A 99 -8.65 -15.33 18.07
N VAL A 100 -7.50 -15.04 17.44
CA VAL A 100 -7.42 -14.28 16.17
C VAL A 100 -7.18 -15.22 14.98
N LYS A 101 -8.05 -16.21 14.84
CA LYS A 101 -8.15 -17.01 13.62
C LYS A 101 -9.62 -17.34 13.41
N ILE A 102 -10.11 -17.08 12.19
CA ILE A 102 -11.48 -17.25 11.68
C ILE A 102 -12.23 -15.91 11.60
N GLU A 103 -12.12 -15.23 10.45
CA GLU A 103 -13.27 -14.79 9.65
C GLU A 103 -12.77 -14.14 8.34
N GLU A 104 -12.41 -14.98 7.37
CA GLU A 104 -12.34 -14.60 5.96
C GLU A 104 -13.18 -15.61 5.18
N LYS A 105 -14.45 -15.29 4.95
CA LYS A 105 -15.35 -16.01 4.05
C LYS A 105 -16.14 -15.01 3.19
N GLN A 106 -15.71 -14.94 1.93
CA GLN A 106 -16.51 -14.97 0.70
C GLN A 106 -17.97 -14.48 0.73
N SER A 107 -18.28 -13.47 -0.09
CA SER A 107 -19.57 -13.36 -0.82
C SER A 107 -19.34 -12.46 -2.05
N SER A 108 -19.26 -12.99 -3.28
CA SER A 108 -20.33 -13.41 -4.20
C SER A 108 -21.02 -12.25 -4.94
N VAL A 109 -20.74 -12.24 -6.24
CA VAL A 109 -21.35 -11.52 -7.36
C VAL A 109 -22.88 -11.48 -7.30
N SER A 110 -23.47 -10.31 -7.58
CA SER A 110 -24.79 -10.24 -8.21
C SER A 110 -24.87 -9.11 -9.24
N THR A 111 -25.30 -9.51 -10.43
CA THR A 111 -25.55 -8.72 -11.63
C THR A 111 -26.91 -8.06 -11.55
N VAL A 112 -27.04 -6.75 -11.80
CA VAL A 112 -28.31 -6.15 -12.27
C VAL A 112 -28.07 -5.03 -13.28
N LYS A 113 -28.97 -5.00 -14.28
CA LYS A 113 -28.98 -4.32 -15.57
C LYS A 113 -29.28 -2.80 -15.53
N SER A 114 -28.60 -2.07 -16.43
CA SER A 114 -29.02 -0.93 -17.31
C SER A 114 -29.97 0.21 -16.82
N THR A 115 -29.38 1.43 -16.75
CA THR A 115 -29.75 2.79 -17.31
C THR A 115 -31.21 3.32 -17.28
N PRO A 116 -31.46 4.65 -17.02
CA PRO A 116 -31.23 5.71 -18.04
C PRO A 116 -30.69 7.09 -17.57
N LYS A 117 -30.13 7.79 -18.57
CA LYS A 117 -29.68 9.20 -18.69
C LYS A 117 -30.39 10.27 -17.84
N THR A 118 -29.61 11.21 -17.29
CA THR A 118 -29.87 12.68 -17.20
C THR A 118 -28.52 13.36 -16.85
N THR A 119 -27.75 13.82 -17.83
CA THR A 119 -27.40 15.24 -18.10
C THR A 119 -26.98 16.13 -16.92
N LEU A 120 -25.75 16.63 -17.07
CA LEU A 120 -25.16 17.88 -16.55
C LEU A 120 -24.69 17.92 -15.08
N ASP A 121 -23.36 17.81 -14.96
CA ASP A 121 -22.51 18.67 -14.16
C ASP A 121 -22.86 18.80 -12.67
N GLU A 122 -22.47 17.80 -11.88
CA GLU A 122 -22.29 17.98 -10.43
C GLU A 122 -21.42 16.84 -9.87
N ARG A 123 -20.37 17.20 -9.14
CA ARG A 123 -19.56 16.27 -8.34
C ARG A 123 -20.49 15.41 -7.48
N PRO A 124 -20.22 14.11 -7.27
CA PRO A 124 -21.01 13.33 -6.32
C PRO A 124 -20.79 13.89 -4.91
N ILE A 125 -21.71 14.74 -4.44
CA ILE A 125 -21.88 15.02 -3.02
C ILE A 125 -22.26 13.68 -2.43
N SER A 126 -21.28 13.05 -1.80
CA SER A 126 -21.48 11.75 -1.20
C SER A 126 -22.61 11.84 -0.18
N ARG A 127 -23.65 11.04 -0.43
CA ARG A 127 -24.78 10.80 0.45
C ARG A 127 -24.35 9.89 1.61
N TYR A 128 -23.40 10.33 2.42
CA TYR A 128 -23.05 9.59 3.63
C TYR A 128 -24.15 9.79 4.68
N ARG A 129 -25.20 8.96 4.57
CA ARG A 129 -26.11 8.66 5.67
C ARG A 129 -25.32 7.91 6.74
N ASN A 130 -24.75 8.65 7.68
CA ASN A 130 -24.50 8.12 9.01
C ASN A 130 -25.71 8.55 9.86
N GLU A 131 -26.50 7.58 10.31
CA GLU A 131 -27.68 7.75 11.18
C GLU A 131 -27.27 8.12 12.63
N GLY A 132 -26.34 9.06 12.76
CA GLY A 132 -25.86 9.59 14.03
C GLY A 132 -25.98 11.11 14.07
N PRO A 133 -25.88 11.72 15.26
CA PRO A 133 -25.91 13.18 15.38
C PRO A 133 -24.83 13.81 14.47
N ILE A 134 -25.18 14.91 13.81
CA ILE A 134 -24.27 15.64 12.93
C ILE A 134 -22.94 15.87 13.64
N ALA A 135 -21.84 15.43 13.02
CA ALA A 135 -20.51 15.61 13.58
C ALA A 135 -20.24 17.13 13.80
N PRO A 136 -19.69 17.53 14.96
CA PRO A 136 -19.37 18.92 15.24
C PRO A 136 -18.49 19.49 14.13
N LYS A 137 -18.72 20.76 13.78
CA LYS A 137 -17.86 21.47 12.83
C LYS A 137 -16.44 21.47 13.39
N LEU A 138 -15.52 20.78 12.71
CA LEU A 138 -14.13 20.72 13.10
C LEU A 138 -13.51 22.12 13.05
N ALA A 139 -12.59 22.40 13.97
CA ALA A 139 -11.77 23.60 13.90
C ALA A 139 -10.89 23.52 12.64
N THR A 140 -10.81 24.61 11.89
CA THR A 140 -9.82 24.74 10.81
C THR A 140 -8.45 24.97 11.45
N PHE A 141 -7.44 24.24 11.00
CA PHE A 141 -6.08 24.43 11.47
C PHE A 141 -5.43 25.55 10.67
N ASP A 142 -5.13 26.68 11.33
CA ASP A 142 -4.61 27.90 10.72
C ASP A 142 -3.07 27.95 10.63
N GLY A 143 -2.39 26.86 11.00
CA GLY A 143 -0.92 26.80 11.03
C GLY A 143 -0.25 27.66 12.11
N LYS A 144 -1.01 28.47 12.86
CA LYS A 144 -0.49 29.32 13.94
C LYS A 144 -0.50 28.59 15.28
N SER A 145 -1.45 27.68 15.45
CA SER A 145 -1.56 26.82 16.63
C SER A 145 -0.64 25.61 16.54
N GLU A 146 -0.27 25.03 17.68
CA GLU A 146 0.51 23.78 17.70
C GLU A 146 -0.28 22.63 17.05
N TRP A 147 0.38 21.85 16.20
CA TRP A 147 -0.24 20.72 15.48
C TRP A 147 -0.75 19.60 16.40
N LYS A 148 0.02 19.29 17.45
CA LYS A 148 -0.22 18.14 18.34
C LYS A 148 -1.58 18.19 19.06
N PRO A 149 -1.98 19.30 19.73
CA PRO A 149 -3.29 19.37 20.38
C PRO A 149 -4.45 19.32 19.37
N TYR A 150 -4.29 19.95 18.20
CA TYR A 150 -5.27 19.88 17.13
C TYR A 150 -5.50 18.43 16.64
N TYR A 151 -4.42 17.72 16.33
CA TYR A 151 -4.48 16.34 15.87
C TYR A 151 -5.10 15.39 16.89
N LEU A 152 -4.82 15.58 18.19
CA LEU A 152 -5.45 14.79 19.25
C LEU A 152 -6.98 14.99 19.31
N GLN A 153 -7.45 16.23 19.16
CA GLN A 153 -8.89 16.52 19.09
C GLN A 153 -9.53 15.88 17.85
N PHE A 154 -8.85 15.99 16.70
CA PHE A 154 -9.30 15.37 15.45
C PHE A 154 -9.47 13.85 15.60
N ILE A 155 -8.47 13.16 16.17
CA ILE A 155 -8.54 11.71 16.38
C ILE A 155 -9.64 11.33 17.38
N HIS A 156 -9.81 12.11 18.45
CA HIS A 156 -10.89 11.87 19.42
C HIS A 156 -12.27 11.92 18.75
N ILE A 157 -12.50 12.93 17.89
CA ILE A 157 -13.76 13.07 17.14
C ILE A 157 -13.90 11.94 16.12
N ALA A 158 -12.85 11.65 15.35
CA ALA A 158 -12.87 10.58 14.36
C ALA A 158 -13.23 9.22 14.97
N ASN A 159 -12.71 8.92 16.18
CA ASN A 159 -13.04 7.70 16.89
C ASN A 159 -14.47 7.74 17.46
N LYS A 160 -14.91 8.89 18.00
CA LYS A 160 -16.28 9.05 18.53
C LYS A 160 -17.35 8.84 17.45
N TYR A 161 -17.05 9.22 16.21
CA TYR A 161 -17.95 9.08 15.06
C TYR A 161 -17.61 7.89 14.16
N ASN A 162 -16.71 6.99 14.59
CA ASN A 162 -16.29 5.80 13.86
C ASN A 162 -15.94 6.06 12.39
N TRP A 163 -15.19 7.13 12.13
CA TRP A 163 -14.78 7.47 10.77
C TRP A 163 -13.85 6.39 10.22
N ASP A 164 -14.11 5.98 8.98
CA ASP A 164 -13.17 5.14 8.24
C ASP A 164 -11.92 5.94 7.82
N THR A 165 -10.91 5.25 7.32
CA THR A 165 -9.64 5.88 6.92
C THR A 165 -9.84 6.94 5.83
N GLN A 166 -10.75 6.72 4.87
CA GLN A 166 -11.02 7.67 3.80
C GLN A 166 -11.69 8.94 4.33
N GLN A 167 -12.69 8.78 5.19
CA GLN A 167 -13.40 9.87 5.86
C GLN A 167 -12.46 10.69 6.73
N LYS A 168 -11.52 10.05 7.45
CA LYS A 168 -10.48 10.76 8.19
C LYS A 168 -9.62 11.62 7.26
N LEU A 169 -9.18 11.08 6.12
CA LEU A 169 -8.36 11.82 5.17
C LEU A 169 -9.13 13.01 4.57
N ASP A 170 -10.36 12.79 4.11
CA ASP A 170 -11.20 13.85 3.54
C ASP A 170 -11.44 14.99 4.54
N LYS A 171 -11.77 14.64 5.80
CA LYS A 171 -12.01 15.62 6.85
C LYS A 171 -10.74 16.35 7.28
N LEU A 172 -9.60 15.67 7.29
CA LEU A 172 -8.32 16.29 7.59
C LEU A 172 -7.94 17.29 6.50
N ILE A 173 -8.12 16.93 5.22
CA ILE A 173 -7.89 17.82 4.09
C ILE A 173 -8.82 19.03 4.16
N GLU A 174 -10.10 18.84 4.51
CA GLU A 174 -11.06 19.94 4.69
C GLU A 174 -10.59 20.94 5.76
N CYS A 175 -10.01 20.47 6.86
CA CYS A 175 -9.56 21.33 7.94
C CYS A 175 -8.19 21.96 7.74
N LEU A 176 -7.35 21.36 6.88
CA LEU A 176 -6.03 21.86 6.52
C LEU A 176 -6.06 22.78 5.31
N ARG A 177 -7.13 22.76 4.52
CA ARG A 177 -7.36 23.73 3.46
C ARG A 177 -7.76 25.05 4.09
N GLU A 178 -6.78 25.93 4.29
CA GLU A 178 -7.06 27.35 4.38
C GLU A 178 -7.90 27.79 3.17
N LYS A 179 -8.83 28.73 3.39
CA LYS A 179 -9.55 29.39 2.31
C LYS A 179 -8.52 29.99 1.35
N LEU A 180 -8.40 29.40 0.17
CA LEU A 180 -7.83 30.06 -1.01
C LEU A 180 -8.57 31.39 -1.27
#